data_AF-A0A8T7LZK7-F1
#
_entry.id   AF-A0A8T7LZK7-F1
#
_cell.length_a   1.000
_cell.length_b   1.000
_cell.length_c   1.000
_cell.angle_alpha   90.00
_cell.angle_beta   90.00
_cell.angle_gamma   90.00
#
_symmetry.space_group_name_H-M   'P 1'
#
loop_
_entity.id
_entity.type
_entity.pdbx_description
1 polymer ?
#
loop_
_entity_poly.entity_id
_entity_poly.type
_entity_poly.pdbx_seq_one_letter_code
_entity_poly.pdbx_strand_id
1 'polypeptide(L)' 'ATTGGSKFEAIEKLTGVGLVVKDVVVLIDRQSGAKESLAQAGYSLHAVLTITQMLDHWENTGKVEKDRIEETRKFLTLL' A
#
# COMPACT_ATOMS: atom_id res chain seq x y z
N ALA A 1 -1.49 1.26 2.60
CA ALA A 1 -0.10 1.06 3.08
C ALA A 1 0.77 2.10 2.38
N THR A 2 1.74 2.71 3.06
CA THR A 2 2.65 3.70 2.46
C THR A 2 4.04 3.10 2.33
N THR A 3 4.94 3.36 3.29
CA THR A 3 6.36 2.92 3.29
C THR A 3 6.60 1.64 4.10
N GLY A 4 5.63 1.21 4.91
CA GLY A 4 5.71 -0.03 5.69
C GLY A 4 6.06 0.14 7.18
N GLY A 5 6.49 1.32 7.63
CA GLY A 5 7.00 1.53 9.00
C GLY A 5 6.11 1.00 10.13
N SER A 6 4.83 1.38 10.18
CA SER A 6 3.91 0.91 11.25
C SER A 6 3.62 -0.59 11.21
N LYS A 7 3.98 -1.28 10.13
CA LYS A 7 3.73 -2.71 9.93
C LYS A 7 4.89 -3.49 10.50
N PHE A 8 6.11 -2.99 10.30
CA PHE A 8 7.30 -3.51 10.97
C PHE A 8 7.17 -3.42 12.48
N GLU A 9 6.67 -2.31 13.03
CA GLU A 9 6.42 -2.19 14.47
C GLU A 9 5.44 -3.26 14.98
N ALA A 10 4.35 -3.51 14.25
CA ALA A 10 3.38 -4.53 14.61
C ALA A 10 3.97 -5.95 14.48
N ILE A 11 4.72 -6.22 13.41
CA ILE A 11 5.45 -7.47 13.20
C ILE A 11 6.40 -7.74 14.36
N GLU A 12 7.22 -6.75 14.73
CA GLU A 12 8.22 -6.86 15.80
C GLU A 12 7.57 -7.25 17.13
N LYS A 13 6.44 -6.62 17.49
CA LYS A 13 5.68 -6.95 18.71
C LYS A 13 5.17 -8.39 18.70
N LEU A 14 4.68 -8.88 17.57
CA LEU A 14 4.18 -10.26 17.43
C LEU A 14 5.32 -11.27 17.47
N THR A 15 6.41 -11.01 16.73
CA THR A 15 7.58 -11.88 16.71
C THR A 15 8.32 -11.91 18.05
N GLY A 16 8.31 -10.80 18.79
CA GLY A 16 8.92 -10.70 20.12
C GLY A 16 8.28 -11.61 21.18
N VAL A 17 7.03 -12.05 20.94
CA VAL A 17 6.34 -13.03 21.80
C VAL A 17 6.29 -14.44 21.18
N GLY A 18 7.11 -14.70 20.16
CA GLY A 18 7.26 -16.02 19.54
C GLY A 18 6.24 -16.34 18.45
N LEU A 19 5.42 -15.39 18.00
CA LEU A 19 4.52 -15.61 16.86
C LEU A 19 5.27 -15.49 15.54
N VAL A 20 4.85 -16.27 14.55
CA VAL A 20 5.40 -16.22 13.19
C VAL A 20 4.48 -15.39 12.31
N VAL A 21 4.94 -14.21 11.90
CA VAL A 21 4.20 -13.39 10.92
C VAL A 21 4.64 -13.76 9.52
N LYS A 22 3.69 -14.06 8.64
CA LYS A 22 3.93 -14.42 7.23
C LYS A 22 3.40 -13.36 6.27
N ASP A 23 2.18 -12.90 6.55
CA ASP A 23 1.41 -12.08 5.64
C ASP A 23 0.88 -10.82 6.35
N VAL A 24 0.81 -9.74 5.59
CA VAL A 24 0.16 -8.49 5.97
C VAL A 24 -0.97 -8.25 4.98
N VAL A 25 -2.20 -8.06 5.47
CA VAL A 25 -3.36 -7.72 4.63
C VAL A 25 -3.77 -6.29 4.90
N VAL A 26 -4.01 -5.51 3.84
CA VAL A 26 -4.50 -4.14 3.92
C VAL A 26 -5.67 -3.90 2.98
N LEU A 27 -6.54 -2.95 3.32
CA LEU A 27 -7.62 -2.56 2.43
C LEU A 27 -7.08 -1.85 1.18
N ILE A 28 -6.18 -0.88 1.36
CA ILE A 28 -5.63 -0.06 0.28
C ILE A 28 -4.11 -0.11 0.32
N ASP A 29 -3.47 -0.43 -0.80
CA ASP A 29 -2.06 -0.14 -1.05
C ASP A 29 -1.91 1.19 -1.80
N ARG A 30 -1.17 2.14 -1.21
CA ARG A 30 -0.93 3.45 -1.83
C ARG A 30 0.26 3.42 -2.79
N GLN A 31 0.88 2.26 -2.99
CA GLN A 31 1.97 2.04 -3.93
C GLN A 31 3.13 3.00 -3.68
N SER A 32 3.50 3.17 -2.41
CA SER A 32 4.59 4.04 -1.96
C SER A 32 5.76 3.25 -1.35
N GLY A 33 5.96 2.00 -1.79
CA GLY A 33 7.10 1.16 -1.39
C GLY A 33 6.84 0.09 -0.32
N ALA A 34 5.68 0.09 0.37
CA ALA A 34 5.44 -0.87 1.47
C ALA A 34 5.48 -2.34 1.03
N LYS A 35 5.01 -2.66 -0.19
CA LYS A 35 5.00 -4.04 -0.69
C LYS A 35 6.43 -4.54 -0.87
N GLU A 36 7.26 -3.70 -1.47
CA GLU A 36 8.66 -3.96 -1.75
C GLU A 36 9.45 -4.07 -0.44
N SER A 37 9.27 -3.12 0.49
CA SER A 37 9.95 -3.14 1.78
C SER A 37 9.59 -4.39 2.60
N LEU A 38 8.31 -4.79 2.64
CA LEU A 38 7.89 -6.00 3.36
C LEU A 38 8.44 -7.26 2.69
N ALA A 39 8.43 -7.34 1.35
CA ALA A 39 8.96 -8.47 0.62
C ALA A 39 10.48 -8.65 0.84
N GLN A 40 11.24 -7.55 0.87
CA GLN A 40 12.67 -7.55 1.19
C GLN A 40 12.95 -8.09 2.60
N ALA A 41 12.01 -7.90 3.53
CA ALA A 41 12.10 -8.43 4.89
C ALA A 41 11.46 -9.83 5.05
N GLY A 42 11.04 -10.48 3.96
CA GLY A 42 10.48 -11.83 3.97
C GLY A 42 8.98 -11.93 4.28
N TYR A 43 8.25 -10.80 4.26
CA TYR A 43 6.81 -10.75 4.49
C TYR A 43 6.04 -10.48 3.20
N SER A 44 4.88 -11.12 3.03
CA SER A 44 4.02 -10.86 1.88
C SER A 44 2.95 -9.82 2.20
N LEU A 45 2.81 -8.78 1.36
CA LEU A 45 1.73 -7.80 1.47
C LEU A 45 0.62 -8.10 0.46
N HIS A 46 -0.60 -8.25 0.96
CA HIS A 46 -1.82 -8.41 0.19
C HIS A 46 -2.69 -7.17 0.33
N ALA A 47 -3.16 -6.63 -0.78
CA ALA A 47 -4.02 -5.46 -0.80
C ALA A 47 -5.32 -5.78 -1.53
N VAL A 48 -6.45 -5.38 -0.97
CA VAL A 48 -7.76 -5.54 -1.63
C VAL A 48 -7.86 -4.59 -2.82
N LEU A 49 -7.37 -3.36 -2.66
CA LEU A 49 -7.31 -2.34 -3.70
C LEU A 49 -5.93 -1.68 -3.73
N THR A 50 -5.50 -1.26 -4.92
CA THR A 50 -4.39 -0.32 -5.10
C THR A 50 -4.91 1.08 -5.37
N ILE A 51 -4.09 2.11 -5.09
CA ILE A 51 -4.46 3.49 -5.42
C ILE A 51 -4.66 3.66 -6.94
N THR A 52 -3.89 2.99 -7.80
CA THR A 52 -4.12 3.02 -9.25
C THR A 52 -5.51 2.49 -9.61
N GLN A 53 -5.95 1.36 -9.03
CA GLN A 53 -7.29 0.83 -9.28
C GLN A 53 -8.39 1.81 -8.84
N MET A 54 -8.17 2.52 -7.73
CA MET A 54 -9.11 3.54 -7.26
C MET A 54 -9.14 4.76 -8.19
N LEU A 55 -7.99 5.22 -8.68
CA LEU A 55 -7.90 6.31 -9.66
C LEU A 55 -8.62 5.94 -10.97
N ASP A 56 -8.40 4.73 -11.48
CA ASP A 56 -9.08 4.24 -12.69
C ASP A 56 -10.60 4.18 -12.48
N HIS A 57 -11.05 3.73 -11.30
CA HIS A 57 -12.48 3.70 -10.96
C HIS A 57 -13.09 5.12 -10.91
N TRP A 58 -12.41 6.07 -10.27
CA TRP A 58 -12.92 7.44 -10.15
C TRP A 58 -12.91 8.19 -11.47
N GLU A 59 -11.94 7.93 -12.34
CA GLU A 59 -11.89 8.45 -13.70
C GLU A 59 -13.09 7.97 -14.52
N ASN A 60 -13.37 6.66 -14.47
CA ASN A 60 -14.48 6.04 -15.19
C ASN A 60 -15.86 6.47 -14.67
N THR A 61 -15.97 6.79 -13.38
CA THR A 61 -17.24 7.15 -12.74
C THR A 61 -17.45 8.66 -12.63
N GLY A 62 -16.45 9.48 -12.99
CA GLY A 62 -16.50 10.93 -12.86
C GLY A 62 -16.69 11.42 -11.41
N LYS A 63 -16.25 10.61 -10.42
CA LYS A 63 -16.42 10.92 -8.99
C LYS A 63 -15.33 11.82 -8.42
N VAL A 64 -14.22 11.98 -9.15
CA VAL A 64 -13.12 12.88 -8.85
C VAL A 64 -12.76 13.64 -10.12
N GLU A 65 -12.40 14.90 -9.99
CA GLU A 65 -12.03 15.75 -11.11
C GLU A 65 -10.77 15.21 -11.81
N LYS A 66 -10.75 15.31 -13.15
CA LYS A 66 -9.69 14.73 -13.99
C LYS A 66 -8.31 15.31 -13.68
N ASP A 67 -8.24 16.61 -13.41
CA ASP A 67 -7.01 17.30 -13.02
C ASP A 67 -6.41 16.72 -11.73
N ARG A 68 -7.24 16.43 -10.72
CA ARG A 68 -6.81 15.78 -9.47
C ARG A 68 -6.32 14.35 -9.68
N ILE A 69 -6.97 13.60 -10.57
CA ILE A 69 -6.52 12.26 -10.95
C ILE A 69 -5.14 12.34 -11.61
N GLU A 70 -4.96 13.24 -12.58
CA GLU A 70 -3.68 13.44 -13.27
C GLU A 70 -2.56 13.90 -12.34
N GLU A 71 -2.83 14.86 -11.44
CA GLU A 71 -1.90 15.30 -10.40
C GLU A 71 -1.46 14.13 -9.52
N THR A 72 -2.40 13.28 -9.11
CA THR A 72 -2.10 12.12 -8.27
C THR A 72 -1.28 11.09 -9.02
N ARG A 73 -1.60 10.79 -10.30
CA ARG A 73 -0.79 9.88 -11.13
C ARG A 73 0.65 10.41 -11.28
N LYS A 74 0.84 11.71 -11.52
CA LYS A 74 2.16 12.35 -11.58
C LYS A 74 2.91 12.21 -10.26
N PHE A 75 2.25 12.49 -9.13
CA PHE A 75 2.83 12.33 -7.80
C PHE A 75 3.34 10.90 -7.55
N LEU A 76 2.58 9.88 -7.96
CA LEU A 76 2.97 8.48 -7.79
C LEU A 76 4.20 8.07 -8.62
N THR A 77 4.48 8.75 -9.74
CA THR A 77 5.68 8.46 -10.56
C THR A 77 6.97 9.12 -10.06
N LEU A 78 6.86 10.06 -9.11
CA LEU A 78 8.00 10.76 -8.51
C LEU A 78 8.56 10.04 -7.27
N LEU A 79 7.94 8.91 -6.89
CA LEU A 79 8.30 8.07 -5.74
C LEU A 79 8.99 6.78 -6.23
#